data_AF-A0A5N5E3T7-F1
#
_entry.id   AF-A0A5N5E3T7-F1
#
_cell.length_a   1.000
_cell.length_b   1.000
_cell.length_c   1.000
_cell.angle_alpha   90.00
_cell.angle_beta   90.00
_cell.angle_gamma   90.00
#
_symmetry.space_group_name_H-M   'P 1'
#
loop_
_entity.id
_entity.type
_entity.pdbx_description
1 polymer ?
#
loop_
_entity_poly.entity_id
_entity_poly.type
_entity_poly.pdbx_seq_one_letter_code
_entity_poly.pdbx_strand_id
1 'polypeptide(L)'
;IGVSAGLAVAGNIGAAERFEYTVIGDPVNEASRLTELAKLRPSRVLASTSALYFADEEEQAEWELGEQVQLRGRRRLTHLAWPEKYPEVDPDQIG
;
A
#
# COMPACT_ATOMS: atom_id res chain seq x y z
N ILE A 1 1.42 -2.60 6.72
CA ILE A 1 0.32 -1.98 5.94
C ILE A 1 0.90 -1.43 4.66
N GLY A 2 0.30 -1.74 3.52
CA GLY A 2 0.66 -1.19 2.21
C GLY A 2 -0.49 -0.38 1.65
N VAL A 3 -0.22 0.85 1.24
CA VAL A 3 -1.22 1.80 0.73
C VAL A 3 -0.91 2.12 -0.74
N SER A 4 -1.91 1.97 -1.60
CA SER A 4 -1.83 2.35 -3.01
C SER A 4 -3.19 2.88 -3.45
N ALA A 5 -3.21 3.77 -4.43
CA ALA A 5 -4.42 4.34 -4.99
C ALA A 5 -4.34 4.41 -6.51
N GLY A 6 -5.49 4.22 -7.15
CA GLY A 6 -5.65 4.29 -8.59
C GLY A 6 -6.91 3.59 -9.06
N LEU A 7 -7.04 3.44 -10.38
CA LEU A 7 -8.20 2.81 -10.98
C LEU A 7 -8.23 1.30 -10.72
N ALA A 8 -9.40 0.81 -10.33
CA ALA A 8 -9.70 -0.60 -10.14
C ALA A 8 -11.13 -0.89 -10.61
N VAL A 9 -11.42 -2.16 -10.89
CA VAL A 9 -12.75 -2.67 -11.22
C VAL A 9 -13.26 -3.48 -10.04
N ALA A 10 -14.51 -3.24 -9.64
CA ALA A 10 -15.17 -4.00 -8.58
C ALA A 10 -16.41 -4.71 -9.12
N GLY A 11 -16.63 -5.96 -8.72
CA GLY A 11 -17.79 -6.73 -9.18
C GLY A 11 -17.86 -8.13 -8.60
N ASN A 12 -18.96 -8.83 -8.91
CA ASN A 12 -19.18 -10.22 -8.53
C ASN A 12 -18.45 -11.16 -9.50
N ILE A 13 -17.65 -12.08 -8.96
CA ILE A 13 -16.94 -13.11 -9.71
C ILE A 13 -17.47 -14.47 -9.28
N GLY A 14 -17.84 -15.33 -10.23
CA GLY A 14 -18.27 -16.71 -9.96
C GLY A 14 -19.48 -17.17 -10.79
N ALA A 15 -19.90 -18.42 -10.57
CA ALA A 15 -21.12 -18.99 -11.13
C ALA A 15 -22.31 -18.74 -10.19
N ALA A 16 -23.54 -18.91 -10.69
CA ALA A 16 -24.80 -18.49 -10.03
C ALA A 16 -24.95 -18.91 -8.54
N GLU A 17 -24.30 -19.98 -8.11
CA GLU A 17 -24.42 -20.56 -6.77
C GLU A 17 -23.32 -20.10 -5.79
N ARG A 18 -22.26 -19.44 -6.27
CA ARG A 18 -21.15 -18.88 -5.46
C ARG A 18 -20.59 -17.64 -6.13
N PHE A 19 -21.05 -16.46 -5.69
CA PHE A 19 -20.49 -15.17 -6.11
C PHE A 19 -19.63 -14.58 -5.00
N GLU A 20 -18.42 -14.16 -5.35
CA GLU A 20 -17.54 -13.38 -4.48
C GLU A 20 -17.41 -11.95 -5.04
N TYR A 21 -17.71 -10.95 -4.22
CA TYR A 21 -17.46 -9.56 -4.59
C TYR A 21 -15.97 -9.26 -4.46
N THR A 22 -15.34 -8.88 -5.57
CA THR A 22 -13.89 -8.68 -5.64
C THR A 22 -13.56 -7.33 -6.26
N VAL A 23 -12.46 -6.74 -5.80
CA VAL A 23 -11.82 -5.57 -6.43
C VAL A 23 -10.54 -6.04 -7.12
N ILE A 24 -10.41 -5.77 -8.42
CA ILE A 24 -9.25 -6.14 -9.24
C ILE A 24 -8.65 -4.88 -9.84
N GLY A 25 -7.34 -4.73 -9.68
CA GLY A 25 -6.62 -3.62 -10.30
C GLY A 25 -5.14 -3.62 -9.95
N ASP A 26 -4.39 -2.81 -10.68
CA ASP A 26 -2.98 -2.55 -10.41
C ASP A 26 -2.71 -2.05 -8.97
N PRO A 27 -3.52 -1.14 -8.39
CA PRO A 27 -3.35 -0.68 -7.01
C PRO A 27 -3.54 -1.78 -5.97
N VAL A 28 -4.43 -2.76 -6.20
CA VAL A 28 -4.66 -3.89 -5.29
C VAL A 28 -3.41 -4.76 -5.20
N ASN A 29 -2.81 -5.07 -6.35
CA ASN A 29 -1.55 -5.79 -6.41
C ASN A 29 -0.41 -4.98 -5.78
N GLU A 30 -0.32 -3.68 -6.04
CA GLU A 30 0.70 -2.80 -5.45
C GLU A 30 0.61 -2.78 -3.92
N ALA A 31 -0.59 -2.52 -3.37
CA ALA A 31 -0.84 -2.48 -1.94
C ALA A 31 -0.45 -3.80 -1.25
N SER A 32 -0.74 -4.94 -1.87
CA SER A 32 -0.31 -6.25 -1.36
C SER A 32 1.21 -6.35 -1.29
N ARG A 33 1.94 -5.95 -2.34
CA ARG A 33 3.42 -5.99 -2.35
C ARG A 33 4.04 -4.98 -1.40
N LEU A 34 3.48 -3.79 -1.30
CA LEU A 34 3.88 -2.79 -0.30
C LEU A 34 3.64 -3.30 1.12
N THR A 35 2.57 -4.05 1.37
CA THR A 35 2.30 -4.65 2.68
C THR A 35 3.39 -5.63 3.09
N GLU A 36 3.85 -6.46 2.16
CA GLU A 36 4.96 -7.38 2.40
C GLU A 36 6.27 -6.63 2.66
N LEU A 37 6.58 -5.62 1.85
CA LEU A 37 7.80 -4.82 2.02
C LEU A 37 7.79 -4.00 3.31
N ALA A 38 6.62 -3.50 3.72
CA ALA A 38 6.45 -2.69 4.92
C ALA A 38 6.88 -3.42 6.20
N LYS A 39 6.87 -4.76 6.21
CA LYS A 39 7.34 -5.56 7.35
C LYS A 39 8.80 -5.29 7.71
N LEU A 40 9.59 -4.79 6.76
CA LEU A 40 11.01 -4.47 6.94
C LEU A 40 11.24 -3.04 7.47
N ARG A 41 10.18 -2.23 7.60
CA ARG A 41 10.29 -0.85 8.09
C ARG A 41 9.84 -0.74 9.56
N PRO A 42 10.48 0.15 10.35
CA PRO A 42 10.06 0.42 11.72
C PRO A 42 8.58 0.84 11.83
N SER A 43 8.11 1.73 10.93
CA SER A 43 6.71 2.18 10.90
C SER A 43 5.71 1.06 10.57
N ARG A 44 6.17 -0.03 9.97
CA ARG A 44 5.35 -1.09 9.35
C ARG A 44 4.30 -0.57 8.36
N VAL A 45 4.50 0.63 7.81
CA VAL A 45 3.62 1.28 6.82
C VAL A 45 4.46 1.70 5.62
N LEU A 46 3.95 1.41 4.42
CA LEU A 46 4.47 1.94 3.15
C LEU A 46 3.31 2.39 2.26
N ALA A 47 3.50 3.52 1.59
CA ALA A 47 2.62 4.02 0.54
C ALA A 47 3.36 4.12 -0.79
N SER A 48 2.64 4.04 -1.91
CA SER A 48 3.15 4.57 -3.17
C SER A 48 2.93 6.08 -3.22
N THR A 49 3.85 6.84 -3.82
CA THR A 49 3.66 8.29 -3.98
C THR A 49 2.43 8.66 -4.79
N SER A 50 1.95 7.76 -5.66
CA SER A 50 0.65 7.94 -6.32
C SER A 50 -0.51 7.96 -5.33
N ALA A 51 -0.44 7.24 -4.21
CA ALA A 51 -1.45 7.34 -3.16
C ALA A 51 -1.39 8.70 -2.45
N LEU A 52 -0.17 9.18 -2.15
CA LEU A 52 0.03 10.50 -1.54
C LEU A 52 -0.48 11.63 -2.43
N TYR A 53 -0.32 11.52 -3.74
CA TYR A 53 -0.87 12.50 -4.70
C TYR A 53 -2.39 12.69 -4.58
N PHE A 54 -3.13 11.68 -4.11
CA PHE A 54 -4.58 11.80 -3.87
C PHE A 54 -4.93 12.32 -2.46
N ALA A 55 -3.95 12.44 -1.57
CA ALA A 55 -4.14 13.06 -0.25
C ALA A 55 -4.03 14.59 -0.36
N ASP A 56 -4.55 15.30 0.64
CA ASP A 56 -4.36 16.75 0.75
C ASP A 56 -2.90 17.10 1.11
N GLU A 57 -2.56 18.39 0.99
CA GLU A 57 -1.19 18.87 1.21
C GLU A 57 -0.73 18.71 2.66
N GLU A 58 -1.65 18.82 3.63
CA GLU A 58 -1.35 18.66 5.06
C GLU A 58 -0.93 17.23 5.36
N GLU A 59 -1.68 16.24 4.86
CA GLU A 59 -1.33 14.83 5.01
C GLU A 59 -0.05 14.50 4.24
N GLN A 60 0.13 15.00 3.00
CA GLN A 60 1.36 14.75 2.23
C GLN A 60 2.62 15.20 2.99
N ALA A 61 2.53 16.26 3.80
CA ALA A 61 3.66 16.77 4.59
C ALA A 61 4.06 15.86 5.76
N GLU A 62 3.24 14.88 6.14
CA GLU A 62 3.53 13.94 7.22
C GLU A 62 4.24 12.65 6.73
N TRP A 63 4.68 12.63 5.45
CA TRP A 63 5.33 11.49 4.81
C TRP A 63 6.72 11.83 4.28
N GLU A 64 7.66 10.94 4.52
CA GLU A 64 8.99 10.97 3.93
C GLU A 64 9.02 10.16 2.63
N LEU A 65 9.57 10.75 1.57
CA LEU A 65 9.76 10.10 0.27
C LEU A 65 11.08 9.33 0.24
N GLY A 66 11.04 8.10 -0.26
CA GLY A 66 12.17 7.18 -0.27
C GLY A 66 12.69 6.81 -1.64
N GLU A 67 13.18 5.58 -1.75
CA GLU A 67 13.68 5.04 -2.99
C GLU A 67 12.58 4.61 -3.98
N GLN A 68 12.97 4.49 -5.26
CA GLN A 68 12.15 3.84 -6.27
C GLN A 68 12.54 2.37 -6.39
N VAL A 69 11.55 1.48 -6.26
CA VAL A 69 11.76 0.03 -6.33
C VAL A 69 10.91 -0.60 -7.44
N GLN A 70 11.43 -1.65 -8.05
CA GLN A 70 10.63 -2.50 -8.91
C GLN A 70 9.99 -3.60 -8.06
N LEU A 71 8.70 -3.47 -7.75
CA LEU A 71 7.99 -4.52 -7.03
C LEU A 71 7.74 -5.72 -7.96
N ARG A 72 7.80 -6.93 -7.40
CA ARG A 72 7.61 -8.18 -8.13
C ARG A 72 6.31 -8.15 -8.96
N GLY A 73 6.43 -8.43 -10.26
CA GLY A 73 5.31 -8.49 -11.19
C GLY A 73 4.85 -7.14 -11.74
N ARG A 74 5.49 -6.03 -11.33
CA ARG A 74 5.25 -4.69 -11.89
C ARG A 74 6.37 -4.30 -12.85
N ARG A 75 6.00 -3.67 -13.96
CA ARG A 75 6.97 -3.11 -14.93
C ARG A 75 7.40 -1.70 -14.53
N ARG A 76 6.45 -0.89 -14.01
CA ARG A 76 6.70 0.47 -13.55
C ARG A 76 7.32 0.44 -12.16
N LEU A 77 8.31 1.32 -11.94
CA LEU A 77 8.88 1.55 -10.61
C LEU A 77 7.85 2.19 -9.69
N THR A 78 7.85 1.76 -8.44
CA THR A 78 7.05 2.35 -7.37
C THR A 78 7.98 3.21 -6.51
N HIS A 79 7.71 4.51 -6.44
CA HIS A 79 8.37 5.40 -5.50
C HIS A 79 7.72 5.21 -4.13
N LEU A 80 8.52 4.83 -3.14
CA LEU A 80 8.06 4.52 -1.80
C LEU A 80 7.94 5.78 -0.96
N ALA A 81 7.01 5.75 -0.01
CA ALA A 81 6.92 6.73 1.06
C ALA A 81 6.51 6.04 2.38
N TRP A 82 6.88 6.64 3.51
CA TRP A 82 6.50 6.19 4.85
C TRP A 82 6.17 7.39 5.74
N PRO A 83 5.32 7.22 6.75
CA PRO A 83 4.98 8.32 7.64
C PRO A 83 6.19 8.73 8.49
N GLU A 84 6.35 10.03 8.74
CA GLU A 84 7.37 10.56 9.65
C GLU A 84 7.09 10.18 11.11
N LYS A 85 5.80 10.13 11.47
CA LYS A 85 5.33 9.79 12.81
C LYS A 85 4.59 8.46 12.78
N TYR A 86 4.97 7.55 13.66
CA TYR A 86 4.30 6.27 13.86
C TYR A 86 4.45 5.85 15.32
N PRO A 87 3.50 5.08 15.88
CA PRO A 87 3.65 4.57 17.23
C PRO A 87 4.92 3.71 17.31
N GLU A 88 5.77 3.99 18.30
CA GLU A 88 6.85 3.07 18.64
C GLU A 88 6.22 1.75 19.08
N VAL A 89 6.54 0.68 18.38
CA VAL A 89 6.10 -0.66 18.78
C VAL A 89 7.08 -1.17 19.81
N ASP A 90 6.63 -1.28 21.06
CA ASP A 90 7.36 -1.96 22.13
C ASP A 90 7.57 -3.43 21.74
N PRO A 91 8.83 -3.89 21.56
CA PRO A 91 9.12 -5.27 21.19
C PRO A 91 8.54 -6.30 22.18
N ASP A 92 8.29 -5.91 23.43
CA ASP A 92 7.79 -6.80 24.48
C ASP A 92 6.26 -7.00 24.44
N GLN A 93 5.53 -6.26 23.60
CA GLN A 93 4.06 -6.38 23.47
C GLN A 93 3.60 -7.30 22.34
N ILE A 94 4.52 -7.88 21.57
CA ILE A 94 4.21 -8.79 20.45
C ILE A 94 4.43 -10.24 20.88
N GLY A 95 3.58 -10.69 21.81
CA GLY A 95 3.45 -12.10 22.23
C GLY A 95 2.61 -12.93 21.28
#